data_AF-A0A7R7WBY2-F1
#
_entry.id   AF-A0A7R7WBY2-F1
#
_cell.length_a   1.000
_cell.length_b   1.000
_cell.length_c   1.000
_cell.angle_alpha   90.00
_cell.angle_beta   90.00
_cell.angle_gamma   90.00
#
_symmetry.space_group_name_H-M   'P 1'
#
loop_
_entity.id
_entity.type
_entity.pdbx_description
1 polymer ?
#
loop_
_entity_poly.entity_id
_entity_poly.type
_entity_poly.pdbx_seq_one_letter_code
_entity_poly.pdbx_strand_id
1 'polypeptide(L)'
;MYPSSMGDEVKTLPVEPMPKSSTQPRPTSLPFPAQHRILRALQQRLERSAFESIQKWHPQLGQANGWDCAEKVELHMAFRALDRKRRSHSISGSTRIPRKAVNRLRTDVVGIRHAAVHRQLQDHRRLLQQLHSAREFATVWLGDPQCGREIEQCHVRINRLFSAWKARTHRLQGNLAARMGRNSMPEHQRHQFLLREAMRRLWERINRDCVGQADYILQVSFPSLYTKT
;
A
#
# COMPACT_ATOMS: atom_id res chain seq x y z
N MET A 1 -75.71 21.91 -25.99
CA MET A 1 -75.01 23.18 -25.70
C MET A 1 -73.94 22.84 -24.65
N TYR A 2 -72.66 22.84 -25.02
CA TYR A 2 -71.54 22.69 -24.07
C TYR A 2 -71.31 24.03 -23.33
N PRO A 3 -70.76 23.99 -22.11
CA PRO A 3 -69.31 24.19 -21.94
C PRO A 3 -68.69 23.12 -21.02
N SER A 4 -67.60 22.45 -21.44
CA SER A 4 -66.20 22.82 -21.17
C SER A 4 -65.89 23.03 -19.68
N SER A 5 -65.42 21.96 -19.03
CA SER A 5 -64.58 22.04 -17.83
C SER A 5 -63.32 21.22 -18.11
N MET A 6 -62.27 21.93 -18.53
CA MET A 6 -60.90 21.39 -18.53
C MET A 6 -60.48 21.22 -17.07
N GLY A 7 -60.35 19.98 -16.62
CA GLY A 7 -59.52 19.64 -15.47
C GLY A 7 -58.12 19.34 -15.99
N ASP A 8 -57.27 20.36 -16.07
CA ASP A 8 -55.84 20.17 -16.27
C ASP A 8 -55.27 19.50 -15.01
N GLU A 9 -55.08 18.19 -15.10
CA GLU A 9 -54.29 17.41 -14.18
C GLU A 9 -52.82 17.85 -14.33
N VAL A 10 -52.39 18.78 -13.48
CA VAL A 10 -50.98 19.15 -13.36
C VAL A 10 -50.22 17.92 -12.86
N LYS A 11 -49.70 17.13 -13.80
CA LYS A 11 -48.68 16.11 -13.55
C LYS A 11 -47.45 16.81 -12.98
N THR A 12 -47.36 16.88 -11.66
CA THR A 12 -46.12 17.15 -10.94
C THR A 12 -45.11 16.08 -11.33
N LEU A 13 -44.18 16.46 -12.21
CA LEU A 13 -43.00 15.67 -12.54
C LEU A 13 -42.21 15.40 -11.25
N PRO A 14 -41.61 14.20 -11.08
CA PRO A 14 -40.77 13.91 -9.93
C PRO A 14 -39.59 14.87 -9.94
N VAL A 15 -39.48 15.70 -8.90
CA VAL A 15 -38.27 16.48 -8.62
C VAL A 15 -37.16 15.47 -8.34
N GLU A 16 -36.32 15.23 -9.33
CA GLU A 16 -35.14 14.40 -9.20
C GLU A 16 -34.28 14.99 -8.07
N PRO A 17 -33.97 14.24 -7.00
CA PRO A 17 -33.24 14.79 -5.87
C PRO A 17 -31.86 15.24 -6.35
N MET A 18 -31.56 16.53 -6.15
CA MET A 18 -30.24 17.10 -6.45
C MET A 18 -29.13 16.19 -5.91
N PRO A 19 -28.02 15.99 -6.66
CA PRO A 19 -26.92 15.18 -6.19
C PRO A 19 -26.37 15.78 -4.89
N LYS A 20 -26.63 15.09 -3.79
CA LYS A 20 -26.13 15.41 -2.45
C LYS A 20 -24.62 15.62 -2.54
N SER A 21 -24.19 16.78 -2.02
CA SER A 21 -22.80 17.20 -1.79
C SER A 21 -21.79 16.07 -1.91
N SER A 22 -21.03 16.08 -3.01
CA SER A 22 -19.89 15.19 -3.26
C SER A 22 -18.96 15.23 -2.06
N THR A 23 -19.11 14.25 -1.17
CA THR A 23 -18.15 14.00 -0.10
C THR A 23 -16.98 13.34 -0.80
N GLN A 24 -16.05 14.15 -1.32
CA GLN A 24 -14.89 13.61 -2.04
C GLN A 24 -14.18 12.60 -1.12
N PRO A 25 -13.93 11.37 -1.59
CA PRO A 25 -13.31 10.34 -0.76
C PRO A 25 -11.95 10.85 -0.29
N ARG A 26 -11.76 10.81 1.03
CA ARG A 26 -10.47 11.17 1.64
C ARG A 26 -9.42 10.17 1.15
N PRO A 27 -8.23 10.64 0.76
CA PRO A 27 -7.14 9.73 0.41
C PRO A 27 -6.74 8.88 1.62
N THR A 28 -7.04 7.59 1.57
CA THR A 28 -6.73 6.59 2.61
C THR A 28 -5.44 5.81 2.31
N SER A 29 -4.91 5.94 1.09
CA SER A 29 -3.78 5.15 0.60
C SER A 29 -2.90 5.98 -0.34
N LEU A 30 -1.59 5.70 -0.38
CA LEU A 30 -0.67 6.29 -1.37
C LEU A 30 -1.14 6.03 -2.82
N PRO A 31 -0.60 6.73 -3.83
CA PRO A 31 -0.83 6.38 -5.22
C PRO A 31 -0.43 4.92 -5.49
N PHE A 32 -1.25 4.19 -6.26
CA PHE A 32 -1.02 2.77 -6.54
C PHE A 32 0.41 2.44 -7.02
N PRO A 33 1.03 3.20 -7.96
CA PRO A 33 2.40 2.91 -8.39
C PRO A 33 3.42 2.98 -7.25
N ALA A 34 3.24 3.91 -6.32
CA ALA A 34 4.11 4.02 -5.14
C ALA A 34 3.96 2.79 -4.23
N GLN A 35 2.72 2.38 -3.95
CA GLN A 35 2.45 1.19 -3.12
C GLN A 35 3.07 -0.07 -3.72
N HIS A 36 2.85 -0.31 -5.02
CA HIS A 36 3.34 -1.51 -5.68
C HIS A 36 4.88 -1.58 -5.67
N ARG A 37 5.55 -0.45 -5.88
CA ARG A 37 7.02 -0.38 -5.80
C ARG A 37 7.55 -0.66 -4.40
N ILE A 38 6.89 -0.11 -3.38
CA ILE A 38 7.22 -0.40 -1.98
C ILE A 38 7.10 -1.90 -1.69
N LEU A 39 5.96 -2.50 -2.05
CA LEU A 39 5.70 -3.93 -1.82
C LEU A 39 6.71 -4.81 -2.57
N ARG A 40 7.06 -4.46 -3.81
CA ARG A 40 8.03 -5.20 -4.61
C ARG A 40 9.43 -5.13 -4.02
N ALA A 41 9.90 -3.95 -3.61
CA ALA A 41 11.20 -3.79 -2.98
C ALA A 41 11.25 -4.52 -1.62
N LEU A 42 10.18 -4.44 -0.83
CA LEU A 42 10.06 -5.15 0.43
C LEU A 42 10.12 -6.67 0.23
N GLN A 43 9.39 -7.19 -0.77
CA GLN A 43 9.45 -8.61 -1.14
C GLN A 43 10.88 -9.02 -1.48
N GLN A 44 11.51 -8.34 -2.45
CA GLN A 44 12.86 -8.67 -2.90
C GLN A 44 13.88 -8.65 -1.76
N ARG A 45 13.81 -7.63 -0.89
CA ARG A 45 14.75 -7.52 0.22
C ARG A 45 14.61 -8.66 1.22
N LEU A 46 13.38 -9.06 1.52
CA LEU A 46 13.09 -10.18 2.41
C LEU A 46 13.48 -11.53 1.79
N GLU A 47 13.23 -11.74 0.49
CA GLU A 47 13.59 -12.98 -0.21
C GLU A 47 15.12 -13.16 -0.23
N ARG A 48 15.87 -12.08 -0.48
CA ARG A 48 17.32 -12.07 -0.36
C ARG A 48 17.82 -12.37 1.05
N SER A 49 17.26 -11.70 2.06
CA SER A 49 17.57 -11.98 3.47
C SER A 49 17.29 -13.44 3.84
N ALA A 50 16.13 -13.96 3.39
CA ALA A 50 15.74 -15.34 3.65
C ALA A 50 16.71 -16.33 3.01
N PHE A 51 17.11 -16.09 1.77
CA PHE A 51 18.13 -16.89 1.09
C PHE A 51 19.46 -16.90 1.85
N GLU A 52 20.01 -15.72 2.14
CA GLU A 52 21.29 -15.58 2.85
C GLU A 52 21.24 -16.29 4.23
N SER A 53 20.16 -16.13 4.99
CA SER A 53 19.97 -16.81 6.27
C SER A 53 19.80 -18.32 6.14
N ILE A 54 19.06 -18.79 5.14
CA ILE A 54 18.88 -20.23 4.90
C ILE A 54 20.20 -20.87 4.49
N GLN A 55 20.97 -20.25 3.59
CA GLN A 55 22.29 -20.76 3.20
C GLN A 55 23.24 -20.83 4.38
N LYS A 56 23.23 -19.81 5.24
CA LYS A 56 24.12 -19.73 6.42
C LYS A 56 23.77 -20.76 7.49
N TRP A 57 22.51 -20.87 7.86
CA TRP A 57 22.10 -21.63 9.04
C TRP A 57 21.52 -23.00 8.71
N HIS A 58 20.93 -23.15 7.52
CA HIS A 58 20.16 -24.31 7.11
C HIS A 58 20.45 -24.73 5.65
N PRO A 59 21.72 -24.95 5.24
CA PRO A 59 22.07 -25.19 3.83
C PRO A 59 21.38 -26.43 3.25
N GLN A 60 21.15 -27.47 4.06
CA GLN A 60 20.39 -28.67 3.67
C GLN A 60 18.95 -28.33 3.24
N LEU A 61 18.34 -27.33 3.87
CA LEU A 61 17.00 -26.86 3.49
C LEU A 61 17.05 -26.15 2.14
N GLY A 62 18.08 -25.35 1.88
CA GLY A 62 18.29 -24.71 0.58
C GLY A 62 18.44 -25.74 -0.54
N GLN A 63 19.29 -26.74 -0.32
CA GLN A 63 19.53 -27.83 -1.28
C GLN A 63 18.26 -28.66 -1.55
N ALA A 64 17.56 -29.09 -0.50
CA ALA A 64 16.36 -29.92 -0.64
C ALA A 64 15.20 -29.22 -1.37
N ASN A 65 15.15 -27.88 -1.34
CA ASN A 65 14.14 -27.09 -2.04
C ASN A 65 14.64 -26.47 -3.36
N GLY A 66 15.88 -26.76 -3.78
CA GLY A 66 16.47 -26.19 -4.99
C GLY A 66 16.62 -24.67 -4.97
N TRP A 67 16.80 -24.09 -3.77
CA TRP A 67 17.03 -22.66 -3.59
C TRP A 67 18.51 -22.34 -3.83
N ASP A 68 18.88 -22.22 -5.11
CA ASP A 68 20.21 -21.83 -5.58
C ASP A 68 20.37 -20.31 -5.70
N CYS A 69 19.27 -19.55 -5.79
CA CYS A 69 19.27 -18.09 -5.80
C CYS A 69 18.13 -17.50 -4.95
N ALA A 70 18.22 -16.20 -4.65
CA ALA A 70 17.26 -15.50 -3.81
C ALA A 70 15.84 -15.46 -4.42
N GLU A 71 15.74 -15.36 -5.74
CA GLU A 71 14.48 -15.28 -6.48
C GLU A 71 13.67 -16.58 -6.39
N LYS A 72 14.33 -17.72 -6.18
CA LYS A 72 13.67 -19.00 -5.92
C LYS A 72 13.23 -19.16 -4.47
N VAL A 73 13.74 -18.34 -3.55
CA VAL A 73 13.31 -18.31 -2.15
C VAL A 73 12.02 -17.52 -2.04
N GLU A 74 10.96 -18.18 -2.44
CA GLU A 74 9.60 -17.69 -2.30
C GLU A 74 9.24 -17.44 -0.82
N LEU A 75 8.85 -16.22 -0.43
CA LEU A 75 8.60 -15.86 0.99
C LEU A 75 7.69 -16.83 1.74
N HIS A 76 6.62 -17.28 1.10
CA HIS A 76 5.67 -18.18 1.74
C HIS A 76 6.25 -19.59 1.94
N MET A 77 7.18 -20.01 1.06
CA MET A 77 7.90 -21.27 1.18
C MET A 77 9.00 -21.18 2.24
N ALA A 78 9.77 -20.09 2.26
CA ALA A 78 10.76 -19.81 3.29
C ALA A 78 10.12 -19.80 4.69
N PHE A 79 9.00 -19.08 4.86
CA PHE A 79 8.26 -19.04 6.12
C PHE A 79 7.78 -20.44 6.53
N ARG A 80 7.17 -21.20 5.61
CA ARG A 80 6.70 -22.57 5.90
C ARG A 80 7.84 -23.48 6.34
N ALA A 81 8.98 -23.41 5.67
CA ALA A 81 10.12 -24.25 5.98
C ALA A 81 10.75 -23.90 7.34
N LEU A 82 10.95 -22.62 7.63
CA LEU A 82 11.45 -22.14 8.91
C LEU A 82 10.49 -22.48 10.06
N ASP A 83 9.17 -22.34 9.85
CA ASP A 83 8.17 -22.70 10.86
C ASP A 83 8.14 -24.21 11.16
N ARG A 84 8.30 -25.07 10.15
CA ARG A 84 8.44 -26.52 10.37
C ARG A 84 9.69 -26.82 11.18
N LYS A 85 10.84 -26.22 10.82
CA LYS A 85 12.10 -26.45 11.51
C LYS A 85 12.07 -25.94 12.95
N ARG A 86 11.46 -24.79 13.20
CA ARG A 86 11.28 -24.26 14.56
C ARG A 86 10.42 -25.19 15.42
N ARG A 87 9.38 -25.79 14.85
CA ARG A 87 8.54 -26.76 15.57
C ARG A 87 9.27 -28.08 15.86
N SER A 88 10.14 -28.54 14.95
CA SER A 88 10.92 -29.76 15.16
C SER A 88 12.06 -29.60 16.16
N HIS A 89 12.63 -28.38 16.28
CA HIS A 89 13.73 -28.06 17.21
C HIS A 89 13.25 -27.51 18.56
N SER A 90 11.94 -27.31 18.75
CA SER A 90 11.38 -26.88 20.05
C SER A 90 11.31 -28.08 21.00
N ILE A 91 12.49 -28.58 21.38
CA ILE A 91 12.69 -29.47 22.52
C ILE A 91 12.94 -28.56 23.72
N SER A 92 12.04 -28.64 24.71
CA SER A 92 12.15 -28.14 26.08
C SER A 92 12.97 -26.85 26.32
N GLY A 93 12.31 -25.69 26.45
CA GLY A 93 12.90 -24.51 27.11
C GLY A 93 12.97 -23.19 26.33
N SER A 94 12.72 -23.18 25.01
CA SER A 94 12.68 -21.93 24.23
C SER A 94 11.32 -21.23 24.36
N THR A 95 11.33 -19.90 24.56
CA THR A 95 10.15 -19.03 24.62
C THR A 95 9.21 -19.29 23.44
N ARG A 96 8.10 -19.99 23.71
CA ARG A 96 7.10 -20.33 22.69
C ARG A 96 6.43 -19.05 22.19
N ILE A 97 6.76 -18.61 20.97
CA ILE A 97 6.02 -17.55 20.29
C ILE A 97 4.55 -18.03 20.14
N PRO A 98 3.56 -17.23 20.60
CA PRO A 98 2.16 -17.64 20.52
C PRO A 98 1.72 -18.00 19.10
N ARG A 99 0.98 -19.09 18.93
CA ARG A 99 0.50 -19.56 17.61
C ARG A 99 -0.28 -18.48 16.85
N LYS A 100 -1.05 -17.64 17.57
CA LYS A 100 -1.76 -16.48 17.01
C LYS A 100 -0.78 -15.46 16.39
N ALA A 101 0.34 -15.18 17.04
CA ALA A 101 1.36 -14.27 16.53
C ALA A 101 2.02 -14.82 15.26
N VAL A 102 2.35 -16.12 15.24
CA VAL A 102 2.88 -16.80 14.05
C VAL A 102 1.91 -16.73 12.88
N ASN A 103 0.62 -16.97 13.12
CA ASN A 103 -0.39 -16.93 12.07
C ASN A 103 -0.57 -15.51 11.49
N ARG A 104 -0.56 -14.48 12.35
CA ARG A 104 -0.59 -13.08 11.89
C ARG A 104 0.63 -12.76 11.04
N LEU A 105 1.82 -13.07 11.53
CA LEU A 105 3.07 -12.82 10.82
C LEU A 105 3.08 -13.55 9.46
N ARG A 106 2.67 -14.82 9.43
CA ARG A 106 2.51 -15.58 8.20
C ARG A 106 1.56 -14.88 7.22
N THR A 107 0.40 -14.46 7.71
CA THR A 107 -0.62 -13.80 6.87
C THR A 107 -0.08 -12.51 6.27
N ASP A 108 0.67 -11.72 7.04
CA ASP A 108 1.22 -10.45 6.59
C ASP A 108 2.40 -10.64 5.63
N VAL A 109 3.33 -11.54 5.93
CA VAL A 109 4.49 -11.86 5.07
C VAL A 109 4.06 -12.49 3.75
N VAL A 110 3.14 -13.45 3.77
CA VAL A 110 2.55 -14.03 2.55
C VAL A 110 1.75 -12.98 1.78
N GLY A 111 1.02 -12.14 2.52
CA GLY A 111 0.26 -11.03 1.96
C GLY A 111 1.12 -10.00 1.23
N ILE A 112 2.37 -9.77 1.64
CA ILE A 112 3.31 -8.88 0.93
C ILE A 112 3.53 -9.36 -0.50
N ARG A 113 3.87 -10.65 -0.66
CA ARG A 113 4.07 -11.23 -1.99
C ARG A 113 2.78 -11.24 -2.81
N HIS A 114 1.68 -11.64 -2.20
CA HIS A 114 0.40 -11.68 -2.91
C HIS A 114 0.01 -10.28 -3.42
N ALA A 115 0.18 -9.24 -2.59
CA ALA A 115 -0.10 -7.86 -2.98
C ALA A 115 0.87 -7.33 -4.04
N ALA A 116 2.16 -7.68 -3.96
CA ALA A 116 3.16 -7.33 -4.97
C ALA A 116 2.84 -8.00 -6.32
N VAL A 117 2.69 -9.32 -6.36
CA VAL A 117 2.51 -10.11 -7.59
C VAL A 117 1.17 -9.81 -8.26
N HIS A 118 0.09 -9.77 -7.49
CA HIS A 118 -1.26 -9.55 -8.02
C HIS A 118 -1.66 -8.08 -8.02
N ARG A 119 -0.72 -7.15 -7.77
CA ARG A 119 -0.95 -5.70 -7.89
C ARG A 119 -2.16 -5.22 -7.08
N GLN A 120 -2.30 -5.70 -5.86
CA GLN A 120 -3.44 -5.35 -5.00
C GLN A 120 -3.21 -4.01 -4.30
N LEU A 121 -4.22 -3.13 -4.39
CA LEU A 121 -4.24 -1.89 -3.63
C LEU A 121 -4.26 -2.20 -2.12
N GLN A 122 -3.39 -1.54 -1.37
CA GLN A 122 -3.36 -1.59 0.09
C GLN A 122 -3.76 -0.23 0.65
N ASP A 123 -4.52 -0.23 1.74
CA ASP A 123 -4.64 0.99 2.54
C ASP A 123 -3.33 1.26 3.30
N HIS A 124 -3.15 2.50 3.76
CA HIS A 124 -1.92 2.90 4.46
C HIS A 124 -1.66 2.08 5.72
N ARG A 125 -2.71 1.73 6.48
CA ARG A 125 -2.57 0.98 7.73
C ARG A 125 -2.06 -0.43 7.45
N ARG A 126 -2.61 -1.07 6.42
CA ARG A 126 -2.23 -2.41 5.98
C ARG A 126 -0.79 -2.44 5.48
N LEU A 127 -0.36 -1.43 4.73
CA LEU A 127 1.02 -1.31 4.26
C LEU A 127 2.01 -1.16 5.42
N LEU A 128 1.72 -0.31 6.41
CA LEU A 128 2.57 -0.17 7.60
C LEU A 128 2.62 -1.46 8.44
N GLN A 129 1.47 -2.13 8.58
CA GLN A 129 1.39 -3.42 9.26
C GLN A 129 2.27 -4.47 8.57
N GLN A 130 2.24 -4.53 7.23
CA GLN A 130 3.11 -5.42 6.46
C GLN A 130 4.59 -5.10 6.66
N LEU A 131 4.98 -3.82 6.64
CA LEU A 131 6.36 -3.40 6.93
C LEU A 131 6.81 -3.77 8.34
N HIS A 132 5.94 -3.62 9.34
CA HIS A 132 6.22 -4.04 10.71
C HIS A 132 6.44 -5.55 10.82
N SER A 133 5.55 -6.35 10.23
CA SER A 133 5.67 -7.80 10.17
C SER A 133 6.89 -8.26 9.38
N ALA A 134 7.24 -7.57 8.29
CA ALA A 134 8.46 -7.82 7.54
C ALA A 134 9.72 -7.64 8.40
N ARG A 135 9.78 -6.55 9.19
CA ARG A 135 10.86 -6.30 10.14
C ARG A 135 10.95 -7.41 11.18
N GLU A 136 9.83 -7.80 11.79
CA GLU A 136 9.78 -8.89 12.77
C GLU A 136 10.28 -10.21 12.17
N PHE A 137 9.87 -10.52 10.93
CA PHE A 137 10.35 -11.70 10.22
C PHE A 137 11.87 -11.63 9.99
N ALA A 138 12.39 -10.50 9.51
CA ALA A 138 13.82 -10.33 9.28
C ALA A 138 14.65 -10.48 10.58
N THR A 139 14.24 -9.85 11.67
CA THR A 139 15.03 -9.85 12.91
C THR A 139 14.87 -11.15 13.71
N VAL A 140 13.65 -11.64 13.89
CA VAL A 140 13.35 -12.76 14.80
C VAL A 140 13.47 -14.12 14.10
N TRP A 141 13.10 -14.21 12.83
CA TRP A 141 13.07 -15.50 12.10
C TRP A 141 14.30 -15.72 11.24
N LEU A 142 14.77 -14.67 10.56
CA LEU A 142 15.94 -14.77 9.69
C LEU A 142 17.24 -14.48 10.45
N GLY A 143 17.18 -13.83 11.61
CA GLY A 143 18.37 -13.40 12.35
C GLY A 143 19.19 -12.36 11.58
N ASP A 144 18.53 -11.55 10.74
CA ASP A 144 19.14 -10.49 9.92
C ASP A 144 18.77 -9.11 10.48
N PRO A 145 19.53 -8.59 11.46
CA PRO A 145 19.27 -7.27 12.05
C PRO A 145 19.54 -6.13 11.06
N GLN A 146 20.35 -6.35 10.03
CA GLN A 146 20.60 -5.33 9.01
C GLN A 146 19.34 -5.13 8.15
N CYS A 147 18.76 -6.20 7.63
CA CYS A 147 17.48 -6.15 6.91
C CYS A 147 16.38 -5.54 7.78
N GLY A 148 16.33 -5.91 9.06
CA GLY A 148 15.40 -5.31 10.03
C GLY A 148 15.51 -3.78 10.13
N ARG A 149 16.74 -3.24 10.23
CA ARG A 149 16.99 -1.79 10.28
C ARG A 149 16.61 -1.08 8.98
N GLU A 150 16.94 -1.68 7.83
CA GLU A 150 16.59 -1.15 6.51
C GLU A 150 15.06 -1.03 6.34
N ILE A 151 14.32 -2.07 6.73
CA ILE A 151 12.84 -2.06 6.71
C ILE A 151 12.28 -1.03 7.68
N GLU A 152 12.86 -0.87 8.86
CA GLU A 152 12.43 0.14 9.85
C GLU A 152 12.62 1.57 9.34
N GLN A 153 13.76 1.86 8.71
CA GLN A 153 14.00 3.16 8.08
C GLN A 153 13.01 3.41 6.93
N CYS A 154 12.76 2.39 6.10
CA CYS A 154 11.79 2.45 5.03
C CYS A 154 10.39 2.77 5.60
N HIS A 155 9.98 2.09 6.67
CA HIS A 155 8.71 2.29 7.36
C HIS A 155 8.52 3.74 7.84
N VAL A 156 9.52 4.30 8.55
CA VAL A 156 9.45 5.69 9.03
C VAL A 156 9.35 6.68 7.88
N ARG A 157 10.15 6.50 6.82
CA ARG A 157 10.15 7.37 5.64
C ARG A 157 8.83 7.31 4.86
N ILE A 158 8.27 6.12 4.65
CA ILE A 158 6.97 5.92 3.99
C ILE A 158 5.83 6.57 4.79
N ASN A 159 5.85 6.45 6.12
CA ASN A 159 4.82 7.08 6.95
C ASN A 159 4.87 8.61 6.87
N ARG A 160 6.07 9.19 6.82
CA ARG A 160 6.25 10.64 6.57
C ARG A 160 5.77 11.03 5.17
N LEU A 161 6.12 10.26 4.13
CA LEU A 161 5.67 10.48 2.76
C LEU A 161 4.14 10.48 2.67
N PHE A 162 3.47 9.48 3.24
CA PHE A 162 2.02 9.41 3.27
C PHE A 162 1.39 10.62 3.96
N SER A 163 1.94 11.02 5.11
CA SER A 163 1.43 12.18 5.85
C SER A 163 1.53 13.47 5.02
N ALA A 164 2.67 13.70 4.38
CA ALA A 164 2.90 14.84 3.50
C ALA A 164 1.96 14.83 2.27
N TRP A 165 1.87 13.69 1.59
CA TRP A 165 1.00 13.52 0.42
C TRP A 165 -0.48 13.69 0.77
N LYS A 166 -0.92 13.12 1.90
CA LYS A 166 -2.29 13.25 2.41
C LYS A 166 -2.64 14.71 2.71
N ALA A 167 -1.75 15.43 3.40
CA ALA A 167 -1.94 16.85 3.69
C ALA A 167 -2.02 17.69 2.41
N ARG A 168 -1.14 17.43 1.44
CA ARG A 168 -1.13 18.12 0.14
C ARG A 168 -2.41 17.88 -0.65
N THR A 169 -2.88 16.64 -0.66
CA THR A 169 -4.12 16.25 -1.34
C THR A 169 -5.35 16.87 -0.66
N HIS A 170 -5.40 16.88 0.67
CA HIS A 170 -6.50 17.49 1.42
C HIS A 170 -6.58 19.01 1.19
N ARG A 171 -5.44 19.70 1.20
CA ARG A 171 -5.37 21.14 0.86
C ARG A 171 -5.89 21.41 -0.55
N LEU A 172 -5.53 20.56 -1.49
CA LEU A 172 -5.95 20.69 -2.88
C LEU A 172 -7.48 20.49 -3.02
N GLN A 173 -8.03 19.47 -2.37
CA GLN A 173 -9.48 19.23 -2.31
C GLN A 173 -10.23 20.40 -1.65
N GLY A 174 -9.71 20.93 -0.54
CA GLY A 174 -10.30 22.09 0.14
C GLY A 174 -10.31 23.35 -0.74
N ASN A 175 -9.22 23.61 -1.46
CA ASN A 175 -9.15 24.74 -2.40
C ASN A 175 -10.17 24.58 -3.55
N LEU A 176 -10.36 23.36 -4.06
CA LEU A 176 -11.38 23.09 -5.07
C LEU A 176 -12.78 23.37 -4.53
N ALA A 177 -13.11 22.82 -3.37
CA ALA A 177 -14.42 23.00 -2.74
C ALA A 177 -14.72 24.49 -2.50
N ALA A 178 -13.75 25.25 -2.00
CA ALA A 178 -13.88 26.69 -1.79
C ALA A 178 -14.10 27.48 -3.10
N ARG A 179 -13.43 27.09 -4.20
CA ARG A 179 -13.61 27.75 -5.51
C ARG A 179 -14.92 27.36 -6.19
N MET A 180 -15.39 26.12 -6.02
CA MET A 180 -16.69 25.68 -6.54
C MET A 180 -17.85 26.29 -5.76
N GLY A 181 -17.75 26.43 -4.44
CA GLY A 181 -18.81 27.02 -3.61
C GLY A 181 -19.03 28.53 -3.81
N ARG A 182 -18.06 29.24 -4.39
CA ARG A 182 -18.18 30.68 -4.70
C ARG A 182 -18.83 30.97 -6.06
N ASN A 183 -18.93 29.98 -6.96
CA ASN A 183 -19.30 30.19 -8.36
C ASN A 183 -20.60 29.43 -8.72
N SER A 184 -21.74 29.97 -8.30
CA SER A 184 -23.08 29.38 -8.53
C SER A 184 -23.85 29.96 -9.74
N MET A 185 -23.17 30.59 -10.71
CA MET A 185 -23.82 31.26 -11.86
C MET A 185 -23.81 30.42 -13.17
N PRO A 186 -24.79 30.55 -14.07
CA PRO A 186 -25.00 29.63 -15.21
C PRO A 186 -23.95 29.68 -16.33
N GLU A 187 -23.28 30.82 -16.56
CA GLU A 187 -22.24 30.98 -17.60
C GLU A 187 -20.92 30.22 -17.31
N HIS A 188 -20.83 29.55 -16.15
CA HIS A 188 -19.61 28.94 -15.65
C HIS A 188 -19.33 27.51 -16.09
N GLN A 189 -20.09 26.86 -16.97
CA GLN A 189 -19.81 25.45 -17.35
C GLN A 189 -18.39 25.27 -17.93
N ARG A 190 -17.95 26.16 -18.83
CA ARG A 190 -16.57 26.15 -19.36
C ARG A 190 -15.54 26.44 -18.28
N HIS A 191 -15.82 27.38 -17.38
CA HIS A 191 -14.92 27.72 -16.27
C HIS A 191 -14.80 26.57 -15.26
N GLN A 192 -15.89 25.90 -14.91
CA GLN A 192 -15.91 24.72 -14.06
C GLN A 192 -15.17 23.55 -14.70
N PHE A 193 -15.32 23.35 -16.00
CA PHE A 193 -14.53 22.36 -16.74
C PHE A 193 -13.03 22.65 -16.66
N LEU A 194 -12.61 23.89 -16.95
CA LEU A 194 -11.20 24.30 -16.85
C LEU A 194 -10.64 24.14 -15.43
N LEU A 195 -11.43 24.49 -14.40
CA LEU A 195 -11.05 24.29 -13.00
C LEU A 195 -10.87 22.81 -12.65
N ARG A 196 -11.80 21.94 -13.07
CA ARG A 196 -11.69 20.49 -12.87
C ARG A 196 -10.47 19.91 -13.59
N GLU A 197 -10.19 20.39 -14.80
CA GLU A 197 -9.05 19.93 -15.58
C GLU A 197 -7.71 20.41 -15.01
N ALA A 198 -7.61 21.67 -14.59
CA ALA A 198 -6.44 22.18 -13.88
C ALA A 198 -6.19 21.41 -12.57
N MET A 199 -7.27 21.05 -11.86
CA MET A 199 -7.24 20.24 -10.66
C MET A 199 -6.75 18.82 -10.92
N ARG A 200 -7.26 18.17 -11.98
CA ARG A 200 -6.82 16.84 -12.42
C ARG A 200 -5.31 16.83 -12.67
N ARG A 201 -4.81 17.79 -13.46
CA ARG A 201 -3.37 17.92 -13.79
C ARG A 201 -2.50 18.14 -12.55
N LEU A 202 -2.98 18.95 -11.60
CA LEU A 202 -2.29 19.17 -10.34
C LEU A 202 -2.28 17.91 -9.47
N TRP A 203 -3.38 17.15 -9.45
CA TRP A 203 -3.46 15.87 -8.74
C TRP A 203 -2.51 14.83 -9.33
N GLU A 204 -2.45 14.72 -10.66
CA GLU A 204 -1.48 13.87 -11.36
C GLU A 204 -0.04 14.27 -11.03
N ARG A 205 0.27 15.57 -10.98
CA ARG A 205 1.60 16.06 -10.58
C ARG A 205 1.95 15.64 -9.15
N ILE A 206 1.02 15.83 -8.20
CA ILE A 206 1.22 15.41 -6.80
C ILE A 206 1.46 13.90 -6.71
N ASN A 207 0.73 13.10 -7.49
CA ASN A 207 0.93 11.66 -7.52
C ASN A 207 2.27 11.27 -8.14
N ARG A 208 2.70 11.92 -9.23
CA ARG A 208 4.03 11.72 -9.83
C ARG A 208 5.14 12.07 -8.84
N ASP A 209 5.04 13.21 -8.16
CA ASP A 209 6.00 13.62 -7.12
C ASP A 209 6.06 12.58 -5.98
N CYS A 210 4.91 12.09 -5.53
CA CYS A 210 4.83 11.07 -4.48
C CYS A 210 5.48 9.75 -4.90
N VAL A 211 5.30 9.36 -6.16
CA VAL A 211 5.88 8.16 -6.75
C VAL A 211 7.41 8.29 -6.84
N GLY A 212 7.93 9.44 -7.28
CA GLY A 212 9.37 9.71 -7.29
C GLY A 212 10.00 9.74 -5.88
N GLN A 213 9.29 10.30 -4.89
CA GLN A 213 9.75 10.26 -3.50
C GLN A 213 9.76 8.84 -2.94
N ALA A 214 8.79 7.99 -3.30
CA ALA A 214 8.80 6.59 -2.92
C ALA A 214 10.04 5.88 -3.50
N ASP A 215 10.37 6.09 -4.78
CA ASP A 215 11.56 5.51 -5.39
C ASP A 215 12.85 5.93 -4.66
N TYR A 216 12.99 7.23 -4.36
CA TYR A 216 14.12 7.74 -3.60
C TYR A 216 14.22 7.09 -2.21
N ILE A 217 13.09 6.97 -1.50
CA ILE A 217 13.05 6.30 -0.19
C ILE A 217 13.52 4.85 -0.31
N LEU A 218 13.11 4.12 -1.36
CA LEU A 218 13.50 2.74 -1.56
C LEU A 218 14.99 2.61 -1.88
N GLN A 219 15.56 3.49 -2.69
CA GLN A 219 16.99 3.52 -2.99
C GLN A 219 17.84 3.75 -1.74
N VAL A 220 17.45 4.71 -0.90
CA VAL A 220 18.18 5.04 0.32
C VAL A 220 17.97 3.98 1.42
N SER A 221 16.81 3.33 1.45
CA SER A 221 16.51 2.33 2.50
C SER A 221 17.01 0.93 2.15
N PHE A 222 17.10 0.59 0.86
CA PHE A 222 17.56 -0.71 0.39
C PHE A 222 18.68 -0.57 -0.65
N PRO A 223 19.86 -0.03 -0.30
CA PRO A 223 20.93 0.21 -1.27
C PRO A 223 21.35 -1.06 -2.04
N SER A 224 21.35 -2.20 -1.34
CA SER A 224 21.72 -3.52 -1.88
C SER A 224 20.84 -4.02 -3.02
N LEU A 225 19.63 -3.47 -3.19
CA LEU A 225 18.75 -3.79 -4.32
C LEU A 225 19.08 -3.00 -5.59
N TYR A 226 19.82 -1.90 -5.46
CA TYR A 226 20.08 -0.96 -6.56
C TYR A 226 21.55 -0.86 -6.93
N THR A 227 22.46 -1.33 -6.07
CA THR A 227 23.85 -1.55 -6.43
C THR A 227 23.95 -2.78 -7.33
N LYS A 228 24.29 -2.58 -8.62
CA LYS A 228 24.72 -3.68 -9.49
C LYS A 228 26.04 -4.22 -8.94
N THR A 229 26.01 -5.40 -8.36
CA THR A 229 27.19 -6.25 -8.15
C THR A 229 27.58 -6.90 -9.46
#